data_AF-A0A356QWP0-F1
#
_entry.id   AF-A0A356QWP0-F1
#
_cell.length_a   1.000
_cell.length_b   1.000
_cell.length_c   1.000
_cell.angle_alpha   90.00
_cell.angle_beta   90.00
_cell.angle_gamma   90.00
#
_symmetry.space_group_name_H-M   'P 1'
#
loop_
_entity.id
_entity.type
_entity.pdbx_description
1 polymer ?
#
loop_
_entity_poly.entity_id
_entity_poly.type
_entity_poly.pdbx_seq_one_letter_code
_entity_poly.pdbx_strand_id
1 'polypeptide(L)' 'QSGAQISRSILFEYSRIGPTARVSNSLVFGRNCVDQSGESIPDTDGALDWVGDARELTGRTD' A
#
# COMPACT_ATOMS: atom_id res chain seq x y z
N GLN A 1 8.86 -0.73 -18.76
CA GLN A 1 7.40 -0.94 -18.63
C GLN A 1 6.87 0.14 -17.68
N SER A 2 5.81 0.84 -18.05
CA SER A 2 5.13 1.80 -17.18
C SER A 2 3.89 1.18 -16.55
N GLY A 3 3.61 1.52 -15.28
CA GLY A 3 2.41 1.10 -14.57
C GLY A 3 2.66 0.07 -13.46
N ALA A 4 1.75 0.08 -12.48
CA ALA A 4 1.72 -0.86 -11.37
C ALA A 4 1.53 -2.30 -11.87
N GLN A 5 2.21 -3.26 -11.24
CA GLN A 5 2.09 -4.69 -11.50
C GLN A 5 1.41 -5.36 -10.31
N ILE A 6 0.26 -5.99 -10.58
CA ILE A 6 -0.56 -6.64 -9.56
C ILE A 6 -0.83 -8.09 -9.99
N SER A 7 -0.58 -9.05 -9.10
CA SER A 7 -0.81 -10.47 -9.41
C SER A 7 -1.23 -11.27 -8.17
N ARG A 8 -2.30 -12.06 -8.28
CA ARG A 8 -2.79 -12.93 -7.19
C ARG A 8 -2.98 -12.17 -5.87
N SER A 9 -3.64 -11.01 -5.94
CA SER A 9 -3.84 -10.11 -4.80
C SER A 9 -5.30 -9.69 -4.68
N ILE A 10 -5.73 -9.36 -3.46
CA ILE A 10 -7.07 -8.81 -3.17
C ILE A 10 -6.91 -7.32 -2.87
N LEU A 11 -7.69 -6.48 -3.52
CA LEU A 11 -7.72 -5.03 -3.32
C LEU A 11 -9.09 -4.62 -2.78
N PHE A 12 -9.09 -3.80 -1.73
CA PHE A 12 -10.31 -3.22 -1.18
C PHE A 12 -10.67 -1.91 -1.88
N GLU A 13 -11.90 -1.45 -1.66
CA GLU A 13 -12.34 -0.16 -2.19
C GLU A 13 -11.44 0.98 -1.69
N TYR A 14 -11.25 1.98 -2.54
CA TYR A 14 -10.40 3.15 -2.30
C TYR A 14 -8.90 2.85 -2.09
N SER A 15 -8.44 1.64 -2.45
CA SER A 15 -7.01 1.32 -2.49
C SER A 15 -6.27 2.15 -3.55
N ARG A 16 -5.33 3.00 -3.10
CA ARG A 16 -4.42 3.76 -3.98
C ARG A 16 -3.09 3.04 -4.13
N ILE A 17 -2.74 2.75 -5.39
CA ILE A 17 -1.53 2.02 -5.79
C ILE A 17 -0.66 2.96 -6.62
N GLY A 18 0.60 3.12 -6.21
CA GLY A 18 1.57 3.97 -6.87
C GLY A 18 1.92 3.47 -8.28
N PRO A 19 2.37 4.35 -9.18
CA PRO A 19 2.59 4.03 -10.59
C PRO A 19 3.70 3.00 -10.84
N THR A 20 4.54 2.73 -9.84
CA THR A 20 5.66 1.77 -9.88
C THR A 20 5.42 0.52 -9.02
N ALA A 21 4.22 0.35 -8.45
CA ALA A 21 3.95 -0.73 -7.48
C ALA A 21 4.21 -2.13 -8.03
N ARG A 22 4.65 -3.00 -7.13
CA ARG A 22 4.66 -4.45 -7.33
C ARG A 22 3.93 -5.10 -6.16
N VAL A 23 2.70 -5.57 -6.40
CA VAL A 23 1.86 -6.22 -5.39
C VAL A 23 1.60 -7.66 -5.80
N SER A 24 2.05 -8.63 -5.01
CA SER A 24 1.85 -10.04 -5.34
C SER A 24 1.60 -10.90 -4.12
N ASN A 25 0.58 -11.77 -4.20
CA ASN A 25 0.19 -12.67 -3.11
C ASN A 25 -0.16 -11.91 -1.82
N SER A 26 -0.87 -10.79 -1.96
CA SER A 26 -1.13 -9.86 -0.86
C SER A 26 -2.59 -9.44 -0.78
N LEU A 27 -3.00 -9.04 0.42
CA LEU A 27 -4.25 -8.34 0.67
C LEU A 27 -3.94 -6.86 0.96
N VAL A 28 -4.52 -5.96 0.18
CA VAL A 28 -4.35 -4.51 0.34
C VAL A 28 -5.67 -3.89 0.81
N PHE A 29 -5.63 -3.19 1.95
CA PHE A 29 -6.78 -2.55 2.57
C PHE A 29 -6.34 -1.28 3.32
N GLY A 30 -6.87 -0.13 2.92
CA GLY A 30 -6.28 1.12 3.42
C GLY A 30 -4.77 1.15 3.16
N ARG A 31 -4.03 1.78 4.07
CA ARG A 31 -2.56 1.83 4.01
C ARG A 31 -1.86 0.49 4.28
N ASN A 32 -2.60 -0.57 4.53
CA ASN A 32 -2.03 -1.85 4.92
C ASN A 32 -1.89 -2.77 3.70
N CYS A 33 -0.74 -3.43 3.62
CA CYS A 33 -0.48 -4.53 2.71
C CYS A 33 0.00 -5.69 3.58
N VAL A 34 -0.69 -6.83 3.51
CA VAL A 34 -0.34 -8.01 4.30
C VAL A 34 -0.19 -9.22 3.40
N ASP A 35 0.66 -10.15 3.81
CA ASP A 35 0.81 -11.43 3.15
C ASP A 35 -0.30 -12.43 3.57
N GLN A 36 -0.20 -13.66 3.09
CA GLN A 36 -1.13 -14.74 3.41
C GLN A 36 -1.13 -15.16 4.90
N SER A 37 -0.08 -14.83 5.65
CA SER A 37 0.01 -15.09 7.09
C SER A 37 -0.53 -13.93 7.93
N GLY A 38 -0.87 -12.80 7.29
CA GLY A 38 -1.31 -11.58 7.94
C GLY A 38 -0.15 -10.70 8.41
N GLU A 39 1.08 -11.01 8.00
CA GLU A 39 2.24 -10.18 8.33
C GLU A 39 2.26 -8.95 7.41
N SER A 40 2.53 -7.78 8.01
CA SER A 40 2.70 -6.53 7.26
C SER A 40 3.85 -6.66 6.29
N ILE A 41 3.64 -6.27 5.03
CA ILE A 41 4.68 -6.14 4.03
C ILE A 41 5.15 -4.68 4.07
N PRO A 42 6.28 -4.37 4.72
CA PRO A 42 6.82 -3.03 4.73
C PRO A 42 7.37 -2.75 3.34
N ASP A 43 6.79 -1.76 2.68
CA ASP A 43 7.33 -1.19 1.44
C ASP A 43 7.14 -2.06 0.18
N THR A 44 5.97 -1.91 -0.47
CA THR A 44 5.87 -2.20 -1.90
C THR A 44 6.58 -1.09 -2.68
N ASP A 45 7.92 -1.01 -2.64
CA ASP A 45 8.76 -0.09 -3.45
C ASP A 45 8.15 1.33 -3.64
N GLY A 46 7.76 1.99 -2.54
CA GLY A 46 7.21 3.34 -2.55
C GLY A 46 5.79 3.48 -3.14
N ALA A 47 5.02 2.40 -3.21
CA ALA A 47 3.82 2.35 -4.05
C ALA A 47 2.47 2.35 -3.32
N LEU A 48 2.44 2.86 -2.11
CA LEU A 48 1.21 3.17 -1.40
C LEU A 48 1.02 4.69 -1.42
N ASP A 49 0.39 5.20 -2.50
CA ASP A 49 0.07 6.63 -2.73
C ASP A 49 -1.21 7.04 -1.97
N TRP A 50 -1.19 6.89 -0.66
CA TRP A 50 -2.35 7.20 0.19
C TRP A 50 -2.39 8.66 0.58
N VAL A 51 -3.60 9.21 0.67
CA VAL A 51 -3.82 10.48 1.38
C VAL A 51 -3.78 10.14 2.88
N GLY A 52 -2.74 10.60 3.56
CA GLY A 52 -2.65 10.48 5.01
C GLY A 52 -3.69 11.35 5.72
N ASP A 53 -4.03 11.01 6.96
CA ASP A 53 -4.77 11.93 7.83
C ASP A 53 -3.89 13.17 8.07
N ALA A 54 -4.35 14.34 7.65
CA ALA A 54 -3.61 15.60 7.82
C ALA A 54 -3.28 15.90 9.30
N ARG A 55 -4.04 15.31 10.25
CA ARG A 55 -3.78 15.42 11.68
C ARG A 55 -2.60 14.56 12.14
N GLU A 56 -2.32 13.42 11.49
CA GLU A 56 -1.14 12.60 11.81
C GLU A 56 0.17 13.32 11.48
N LEU A 57 0.17 14.24 10.49
CA LEU A 57 1.34 15.10 10.19
C LEU A 57 1.69 16.05 11.34
N THR A 58 0.74 16.41 12.19
CA THR A 58 0.98 17.35 13.30
C THR A 58 1.65 16.71 14.51
N GLY A 59 1.74 15.37 14.54
CA GLY A 59 2.38 14.62 15.62
C GLY A 59 3.88 14.34 15.42
N ARG A 60 4.45 14.68 14.25
CA ARG A 60 5.87 14.45 13.95
C ARG A 60 6.64 15.77 13.95
N THR A 61 6.63 16.42 15.10
CA THR A 61 7.64 17.42 15.45
C THR A 61 8.45 16.81 16.57
N ASP A 62 9.51 16.09 16.21
CA ASP A 62 10.75 15.82 16.98
C ASP A 62 11.67 14.91 16.14
#